data_AF-A0A946HMA2-F1
#
_entry.id   AF-A0A946HMA2-F1
#
_cell.length_a   1.000
_cell.length_b   1.000
_cell.length_c   1.000
_cell.angle_alpha   90.00
_cell.angle_beta   90.00
_cell.angle_gamma   90.00
#
_symmetry.space_group_name_H-M   'P 1'
#
loop_
_entity.id
_entity.type
_entity.pdbx_description
1 polymer ?
#
loop_
_entity_poly.entity_id
_entity_poly.type
_entity_poly.pdbx_seq_one_letter_code
_entity_poly.pdbx_strand_id
1 'polypeptide(L)'
;PEIIFFDEPTTGLDPIMAGVINELIREIVVEMGATAMTITHDMTSVRAIADTVAMLHDGVIKWTGPVAEMDNSGDPYLDQFIYGRADGPIEAVR
;
A
#
# COMPACT_ATOMS: atom_id res chain seq x y z
N PRO A 1 2.98 -8.69 -20.34
CA PRO A 1 1.98 -7.59 -20.38
C PRO A 1 2.66 -6.30 -19.93
N GLU A 2 2.19 -5.13 -20.34
CA GLU A 2 2.82 -3.86 -19.93
C GLU A 2 2.40 -3.44 -18.51
N ILE A 3 1.17 -3.78 -18.10
CA ILE A 3 0.60 -3.41 -16.80
C ILE A 3 -0.09 -4.62 -16.15
N ILE A 4 0.09 -4.77 -14.84
CA ILE A 4 -0.54 -5.80 -14.00
C ILE A 4 -1.28 -5.11 -12.83
N PHE A 5 -2.51 -5.56 -12.55
CA PHE A 5 -3.32 -5.06 -11.45
C PHE A 5 -3.50 -6.14 -10.38
N PHE A 6 -3.30 -5.76 -9.12
CA PHE A 6 -3.55 -6.60 -7.96
C PHE A 6 -4.56 -5.90 -7.05
N ASP A 7 -5.68 -6.57 -6.78
CA ASP A 7 -6.68 -6.09 -5.83
C ASP A 7 -6.62 -6.94 -4.57
N GLU A 8 -6.12 -6.35 -3.48
CA GLU A 8 -5.95 -6.99 -2.18
C GLU A 8 -5.32 -8.40 -2.22
N PRO A 9 -4.12 -8.56 -2.82
CA PRO A 9 -3.57 -9.87 -3.17
C PRO A 9 -3.23 -10.77 -1.96
N THR A 10 -3.09 -10.18 -0.77
CA THR A 10 -2.70 -10.85 0.46
C THR A 10 -3.82 -10.94 1.50
N THR A 11 -5.04 -10.45 1.18
CA THR A 11 -6.15 -10.43 2.14
C THR A 11 -6.56 -11.85 2.56
N GLY A 12 -6.74 -12.02 3.87
CA GLY A 12 -7.13 -13.30 4.48
C GLY A 12 -5.99 -14.31 4.62
N LEU A 13 -4.78 -13.99 4.18
CA LEU A 13 -3.59 -14.81 4.42
C LEU A 13 -2.97 -14.50 5.79
N ASP A 14 -2.32 -15.49 6.37
CA ASP A 14 -1.46 -15.25 7.52
C ASP A 14 -0.20 -14.46 7.11
N PRO A 15 0.49 -13.81 8.07
CA PRO A 15 1.64 -12.95 7.76
C PRO A 15 2.79 -13.64 7.01
N ILE A 16 2.99 -14.95 7.18
CA ILE A 16 4.05 -15.69 6.50
C ILE A 16 3.68 -15.86 5.03
N MET A 17 2.46 -16.34 4.77
CA MET A 17 1.97 -16.53 3.40
C MET A 17 1.82 -15.21 2.65
N ALA A 18 1.39 -14.14 3.32
CA ALA A 18 1.38 -12.80 2.74
C ALA A 18 2.78 -12.35 2.30
N GLY A 19 3.82 -12.61 3.10
CA GLY A 19 5.21 -12.34 2.75
C GLY A 19 5.65 -13.07 1.48
N VAL A 20 5.34 -14.37 1.37
CA VAL A 20 5.65 -15.18 0.17
C VAL A 20 4.96 -14.64 -1.08
N ILE A 21 3.68 -14.27 -0.98
CA ILE A 21 2.94 -13.69 -2.11
C ILE A 21 3.52 -12.33 -2.52
N ASN A 22 3.90 -11.48 -1.56
CA ASN A 22 4.52 -10.18 -1.85
C ASN A 22 5.86 -10.33 -2.57
N GLU A 23 6.70 -11.27 -2.14
CA GLU A 23 7.97 -11.57 -2.80
C GLU A 23 7.75 -12.05 -4.23
N LEU A 24 6.83 -13.00 -4.43
CA LEU A 24 6.47 -13.51 -5.75
C LEU A 24 5.96 -12.40 -6.69
N ILE A 25 5.09 -11.51 -6.19
CA ILE A 25 4.60 -10.36 -6.98
C ILE A 25 5.78 -9.50 -7.43
N ARG A 26 6.70 -9.18 -6.52
CA ARG A 26 7.83 -8.31 -6.83
C ARG A 26 8.79 -8.95 -7.82
N GLU A 27 9.11 -10.23 -7.68
CA GLU A 27 9.93 -10.98 -8.63
C GLU A 27 9.32 -10.94 -10.02
N ILE A 28 8.05 -11.32 -10.15
CA ILE A 28 7.30 -11.37 -11.41
C ILE A 28 7.31 -10.01 -12.13
N VAL A 29 7.10 -8.92 -11.38
CA VAL A 29 7.06 -7.56 -11.92
C VAL A 29 8.44 -7.14 -12.44
N VAL A 30 9.50 -7.40 -11.67
CA VAL A 30 10.88 -7.07 -12.03
C VAL A 30 11.36 -7.90 -13.22
N GLU A 31 11.11 -9.21 -13.24
CA GLU A 31 11.53 -10.10 -14.31
C GLU A 31 10.85 -9.78 -15.65
N MET A 32 9.55 -9.43 -15.61
CA MET A 32 8.82 -9.07 -16.82
C MET A 32 9.07 -7.62 -17.26
N GLY A 33 9.69 -6.78 -16.42
CA GLY A 33 9.78 -5.34 -16.66
C GLY A 33 8.39 -4.68 -16.79
N ALA A 34 7.39 -5.21 -16.09
CA ALA A 34 6.02 -4.73 -16.15
C ALA A 34 5.80 -3.60 -15.13
N THR A 35 4.81 -2.74 -15.38
CA THR A 35 4.29 -1.84 -14.34
C THR A 35 3.24 -2.59 -13.52
N ALA A 36 3.30 -2.50 -12.19
CA ALA A 36 2.27 -3.06 -11.32
C ALA A 36 1.54 -1.98 -10.53
N MET A 37 0.22 -2.15 -10.38
CA MET A 37 -0.61 -1.33 -9.50
C MET A 37 -1.34 -2.25 -8.53
N THR A 38 -1.05 -2.08 -7.23
CA THR A 38 -1.65 -2.87 -6.16
C THR A 38 -2.53 -2.01 -5.28
N ILE A 39 -3.73 -2.50 -5.00
CA ILE A 39 -4.66 -1.93 -4.02
C ILE A 39 -4.54 -2.77 -2.76
N THR A 40 -4.24 -2.12 -1.63
CA THR A 40 -4.18 -2.80 -0.33
C THR A 40 -4.28 -1.78 0.80
N HIS A 41 -4.80 -2.23 1.94
CA HIS A 41 -4.78 -1.51 3.21
C HIS A 41 -3.64 -1.98 4.14
N ASP A 42 -2.90 -3.03 3.77
CA ASP A 42 -1.79 -3.56 4.56
C ASP A 42 -0.46 -2.85 4.27
N MET A 43 0.04 -2.14 5.28
CA MET A 43 1.29 -1.40 5.18
C MET A 43 2.55 -2.29 5.18
N THR A 44 2.44 -3.56 5.55
CA THR A 44 3.53 -4.54 5.38
C THR A 44 3.71 -4.85 3.91
N SER A 45 2.59 -5.15 3.22
CA SER A 45 2.59 -5.40 1.78
C SER A 45 3.05 -4.17 0.99
N VAL A 46 2.56 -2.97 1.32
CA VAL A 46 3.00 -1.71 0.66
C VAL A 46 4.52 -1.55 0.74
N ARG A 47 5.12 -1.72 1.93
CA ARG A 47 6.57 -1.59 2.11
C ARG A 47 7.38 -2.67 1.40
N ALA A 48 6.79 -3.84 1.16
CA ALA A 48 7.46 -4.95 0.49
C ALA A 48 7.51 -4.78 -1.04
N ILE A 49 6.43 -4.27 -1.65
CA ILE A 49 6.23 -4.33 -3.11
C ILE A 49 6.19 -2.98 -3.81
N ALA A 50 5.85 -1.88 -3.12
CA ALA A 50 5.59 -0.60 -3.78
C ALA A 50 6.86 0.26 -3.87
N ASP A 51 7.07 0.88 -5.04
CA ASP A 51 8.07 1.96 -5.20
C ASP A 51 7.47 3.33 -4.84
N THR A 52 6.23 3.57 -5.31
CA THR A 52 5.45 4.80 -5.10
C THR A 52 4.09 4.42 -4.54
N VAL A 53 3.55 5.27 -3.67
CA VAL A 53 2.27 5.04 -2.99
C VAL A 53 1.37 6.26 -3.20
N ALA A 54 0.07 6.01 -3.29
CA ALA A 54 -0.97 7.03 -3.25
C ALA A 54 -2.01 6.66 -2.21
N MET A 55 -2.24 7.55 -1.24
CA MET A 55 -3.30 7.38 -0.25
C MET A 55 -4.61 7.94 -0.79
N LEU A 56 -5.62 7.08 -0.93
CA LEU A 56 -6.96 7.46 -1.31
C LEU A 56 -7.85 7.54 -0.07
N HIS A 57 -8.56 8.65 0.10
CA HIS A 57 -9.60 8.79 1.11
C HIS A 57 -10.75 9.64 0.55
N ASP A 58 -11.97 9.13 0.68
CA ASP A 58 -13.20 9.78 0.24
C ASP A 58 -13.16 10.23 -1.24
N GLY A 59 -12.64 9.36 -2.11
CA GLY A 59 -12.48 9.61 -3.55
C GLY A 59 -11.38 10.59 -3.93
N VAL A 60 -10.58 11.07 -2.97
CA VAL A 60 -9.51 12.05 -3.20
C VAL A 60 -8.16 11.48 -2.80
N ILE A 61 -7.14 11.70 -3.64
CA ILE A 61 -5.75 11.39 -3.29
C ILE A 61 -5.30 12.43 -2.25
N LYS A 62 -5.08 12.00 -1.02
CA LYS A 62 -4.61 12.85 0.08
C LYS A 62 -3.10 13.04 0.02
N TRP A 63 -2.38 11.97 -0.32
CA TRP A 63 -0.94 11.98 -0.41
C TRP A 63 -0.45 11.07 -1.52
N THR A 64 0.66 11.43 -2.15
CA THR A 64 1.39 10.56 -3.08
C THR A 64 2.88 10.84 -3.02
N GLY A 65 3.69 9.78 -3.10
CA GLY A 65 5.14 9.90 -3.07
C GLY A 65 5.85 8.55 -2.98
N PRO A 66 7.19 8.57 -2.95
CA PRO A 66 8.00 7.37 -2.76
C PRO A 66 7.65 6.69 -1.44
N VAL A 67 7.65 5.35 -1.41
CA VAL A 67 7.37 4.59 -0.18
C VAL A 67 8.30 4.98 0.98
N ALA A 68 9.53 5.40 0.68
CA ALA A 68 10.54 5.83 1.65
C ALA A 68 10.17 7.12 2.40
N GLU A 69 9.30 7.96 1.82
CA GLU A 69 8.88 9.23 2.43
C GLU A 69 7.60 9.08 3.27
N MET A 70 6.93 7.94 3.17
CA MET A 70 5.60 7.69 3.73
C MET A 70 5.55 7.94 5.25
N ASP A 71 6.53 7.41 6.01
CA ASP A 71 6.60 7.53 7.47
C ASP A 71 6.94 8.96 7.95
N ASN A 72 7.48 9.82 7.07
CA ASN A 72 7.84 11.22 7.38
C ASN A 72 7.11 12.22 6.48
N SER A 73 5.95 11.83 5.95
CA SER A 73 5.19 12.61 4.97
C SER A 73 4.65 13.94 5.53
N GLY A 74 4.44 14.01 6.84
CA GLY A 74 3.79 15.14 7.51
C GLY A 74 2.30 15.29 7.17
N ASP A 75 1.72 14.35 6.41
CA ASP A 75 0.30 14.37 6.06
C ASP A 75 -0.53 13.73 7.19
N PRO A 76 -1.52 14.44 7.75
CA PRO A 76 -2.27 13.95 8.91
C PRO A 76 -3.21 12.78 8.59
N TYR A 77 -3.67 12.63 7.34
CA TYR A 77 -4.47 11.46 6.95
C TYR A 77 -3.58 10.23 6.90
N LEU A 78 -2.44 10.35 6.23
CA LEU A 78 -1.49 9.26 6.06
C LEU A 78 -0.90 8.82 7.39
N ASP A 79 -0.49 9.76 8.25
CA ASP A 79 0.02 9.50 9.59
C ASP A 79 -1.01 8.77 10.46
N GLN A 80 -2.28 9.23 10.46
CA GLN A 80 -3.35 8.54 11.18
C GLN A 80 -3.51 7.09 10.69
N PHE A 81 -3.49 6.87 9.38
CA PHE A 81 -3.69 5.56 8.77
C PHE A 81 -2.53 4.59 9.05
N ILE A 82 -1.29 5.01 8.83
CA ILE A 82 -0.09 4.17 9.01
C ILE A 82 0.03 3.71 10.47
N TYR A 83 -0.21 4.61 11.41
CA TYR A 83 -0.02 4.34 12.83
C TYR A 83 -1.30 3.87 13.54
N GLY A 84 -2.42 3.74 12.82
CA GLY A 84 -3.70 3.30 13.36
C GLY A 84 -4.20 4.19 14.51
N ARG A 85 -3.99 5.52 14.43
CA ARG A 85 -4.37 6.43 15.50
C ARG A 85 -5.89 6.59 15.55
N ALA A 86 -6.43 6.57 16.77
CA ALA A 86 -7.86 6.77 17.00
C ALA A 86 -8.32 8.21 16.70
N ASP A 87 -7.43 9.17 16.89
CA ASP A 87 -7.68 10.59 16.64
C ASP A 87 -7.00 11.04 15.33
N GLY A 88 -7.72 11.81 14.53
CA GLY A 88 -7.22 12.40 13.29
C GLY A 88 -8.34 12.80 12.34
N PRO A 89 -8.01 13.21 11.10
CA PRO A 89 -8.99 13.70 10.13
C PRO A 89 -9.86 12.61 9.48
N ILE A 90 -9.51 11.33 9.61
CA ILE A 90 -10.34 10.20 9.21
C ILE A 90 -11.31 9.92 10.35
N GLU A 91 -12.59 10.22 10.11
CA GLU A 91 -13.65 9.89 11.06
C GLU A 91 -13.88 8.38 11.08
N ALA A 92 -13.72 7.74 12.24
CA ALA A 92 -14.13 6.36 12.41
C ALA A 92 -15.67 6.31 12.37
N VAL A 93 -16.22 5.61 11.37
CA VAL A 93 -17.66 5.36 11.29
C VAL A 93 -18.08 4.65 12.57
N ARG A 94 -18.90 5.33 13.38
CA ARG A 94 -19.59 4.74 14.54
C ARG A 94 -20.89 4.09 14.11
#